data_AF-A0A9D0BCU2-F1
#
_entry.id   AF-A0A9D0BCU2-F1
#
_cell.length_a   1.000
_cell.length_b   1.000
_cell.length_c   1.000
_cell.angle_alpha   90.00
_cell.angle_beta   90.00
_cell.angle_gamma   90.00
#
_symmetry.space_group_name_H-M   'P 1'
#
loop_
_entity.id
_entity.type
_entity.pdbx_description
1 polymer ?
#
loop_
_entity_poly.entity_id
_entity_poly.type
_entity_poly.pdbx_seq_one_letter_code
_entity_poly.pdbx_strand_id
1 'polypeptide(L)'
;MLPQSLGTQPRPIYLVASDEPLLLRDWLDAARNLLREQGYEEILQQVVENVQQFDWNGLLEDGQNLSLFASRKAQILRLPGCRPGTTGARVLTELCRQPPEDTLYIVTT
;
A
#
# COMPACT_ATOMS: atom_id res chain seq x y z
N MET A 1 13.25 6.11 6.06
CA MET A 1 12.55 7.16 6.84
C MET A 1 11.17 7.33 6.26
N LEU A 2 10.11 7.35 7.09
CA LEU A 2 8.75 7.64 6.60
C LEU A 2 8.62 9.11 6.20
N PRO A 3 7.89 9.43 5.12
CA PRO A 3 7.66 10.80 4.71
C PRO A 3 6.68 11.50 5.67
N GLN A 4 6.96 12.77 5.98
CA GLN A 4 6.09 13.62 6.81
C GLN A 4 4.66 13.77 6.25
N SER A 5 4.49 13.58 4.94
CA SER A 5 3.17 13.63 4.29
C SER A 5 2.21 12.59 4.86
N LEU A 6 2.71 11.45 5.36
CA LEU A 6 1.86 10.39 5.91
C LEU A 6 1.07 10.85 7.15
N GLY A 7 1.62 11.78 7.94
CA GLY A 7 1.00 12.31 9.15
C GLY A 7 0.23 13.63 8.98
N THR A 8 0.20 14.20 7.77
CA THR A 8 -0.41 15.52 7.52
C THR A 8 -1.39 15.46 6.35
N GLN A 9 -0.88 15.16 5.16
CA GLN A 9 -1.66 15.01 3.94
C GLN A 9 -1.22 13.75 3.20
N PRO A 10 -1.84 12.59 3.51
CA PRO A 10 -1.42 11.33 2.94
C PRO A 10 -1.57 11.33 1.41
N ARG A 11 -0.49 10.97 0.71
CA ARG A 11 -0.49 10.68 -0.73
C ARG A 11 -1.08 9.30 -0.98
N PRO A 12 -1.67 9.04 -2.16
CA PRO A 12 -2.36 7.78 -2.42
C PRO A 12 -1.41 6.57 -2.49
N ILE A 13 -0.12 6.78 -2.80
CA ILE A 13 0.84 5.69 -2.97
C ILE A 13 2.18 6.05 -2.33
N TYR A 14 2.75 5.10 -1.60
CA TYR A 14 4.06 5.17 -0.98
C TYR A 14 4.91 3.94 -1.31
N LEU A 15 6.20 4.16 -1.53
CA LEU A 15 7.21 3.11 -1.60
C LEU A 15 8.10 3.21 -0.36
N VAL A 16 8.20 2.12 0.40
CA VAL A 16 9.05 2.02 1.60
C VAL A 16 10.03 0.86 1.40
N ALA A 17 11.27 1.19 1.08
CA ALA A 17 12.34 0.22 0.88
C ALA A 17 13.27 0.19 2.10
N SER A 18 13.61 -1.00 2.58
CA SER A 18 14.57 -1.21 3.67
C SER A 18 15.20 -2.59 3.56
N ASP A 19 16.53 -2.65 3.59
CA ASP A 19 17.30 -3.89 3.67
C ASP A 19 17.30 -4.50 5.09
N GLU A 20 16.93 -3.72 6.09
CA GLU A 20 16.77 -4.15 7.48
C GLU A 20 15.30 -4.50 7.80
N PRO A 21 14.96 -5.79 8.08
CA PRO A 21 13.58 -6.20 8.31
C PRO A 21 12.94 -5.60 9.57
N LEU A 22 13.73 -5.41 10.63
CA LEU A 22 13.27 -4.81 11.88
C LEU A 22 12.91 -3.34 11.69
N LEU A 23 13.75 -2.61 10.95
CA LEU A 23 13.51 -1.20 10.62
C LEU A 23 12.25 -1.04 9.77
N LEU A 24 12.07 -1.92 8.77
CA LEU A 24 10.85 -1.93 7.95
C LEU A 24 9.60 -2.15 8.80
N ARG A 25 9.66 -3.10 9.74
CA ARG A 25 8.55 -3.37 10.67
C ARG A 25 8.20 -2.12 11.47
N ASP A 26 9.20 -1.50 12.08
CA ASP A 26 9.00 -0.32 12.94
C ASP A 26 8.43 0.86 12.13
N TRP A 27 8.87 1.04 10.88
CA TRP A 27 8.27 2.03 9.97
C TRP A 27 6.83 1.68 9.59
N LEU A 28 6.51 0.43 9.32
CA LEU A 28 5.14 0.05 9.00
C LEU A 28 4.21 0.21 10.21
N ASP A 29 4.70 -0.02 11.43
CA ASP A 29 3.92 0.19 12.65
C ASP A 29 3.67 1.67 12.91
N ALA A 30 4.68 2.52 12.73
CA ALA A 30 4.50 3.98 12.76
C ALA A 30 3.53 4.45 11.67
N ALA A 31 3.61 3.89 10.46
CA ALA A 31 2.71 4.23 9.37
C ALA A 31 1.25 3.86 9.69
N ARG A 32 1.02 2.67 10.27
CA ARG A 32 -0.33 2.25 10.70
C ARG A 32 -0.93 3.19 11.73
N ASN A 33 -0.14 3.64 12.71
CA ASN A 33 -0.63 4.55 13.74
C ASN A 33 -1.04 5.90 13.15
N LEU A 34 -0.19 6.48 12.30
CA LEU A 34 -0.50 7.73 11.60
C LEU A 34 -1.73 7.60 10.71
N LEU A 35 -1.88 6.50 9.97
CA LEU A 35 -3.04 6.28 9.12
C LEU A 35 -4.33 6.16 9.94
N ARG A 36 -4.31 5.49 11.09
CA ARG A 36 -5.49 5.43 11.98
C ARG A 36 -5.89 6.81 12.50
N GLU A 37 -4.91 7.64 12.87
CA GLU A 37 -5.16 9.04 13.27
C GLU A 37 -5.78 9.87 12.14
N GLN A 38 -5.55 9.48 10.88
CA GLN A 38 -6.09 10.12 9.67
C GLN A 38 -7.42 9.50 9.18
N GLY A 39 -8.04 8.62 9.98
CA GLY A 39 -9.34 8.02 9.68
C GLY A 39 -9.30 6.82 8.72
N TYR A 40 -8.13 6.21 8.51
CA TYR A 40 -8.04 4.92 7.81
C TYR A 40 -8.40 3.80 8.78
N GLU A 41 -9.66 3.36 8.71
CA GLU A 41 -10.22 2.35 9.61
C GLU A 41 -9.82 0.94 9.18
N GLU A 42 -9.69 0.72 7.87
CA GLU A 42 -9.29 -0.56 7.29
C GLU A 42 -7.84 -0.49 6.82
N ILE A 43 -6.94 -1.19 7.51
CA ILE A 43 -5.53 -1.30 7.11
C ILE A 43 -5.18 -2.78 6.91
N LEU A 44 -5.12 -3.19 5.66
CA LEU A 44 -4.82 -4.56 5.26
C LEU A 44 -3.33 -4.69 4.89
N GLN A 45 -2.74 -5.85 5.18
CA GLN A 45 -1.37 -6.17 4.78
C GLN A 45 -1.38 -7.49 4.02
N GLN A 46 -0.80 -7.48 2.83
CA GLN A 46 -0.62 -8.67 2.00
C GLN A 46 0.87 -8.89 1.75
N VAL A 47 1.33 -10.13 1.92
CA VAL A 47 2.70 -10.52 1.59
C VAL A 47 2.69 -11.23 0.24
N VAL A 48 3.42 -10.67 -0.72
CA VAL A 48 3.60 -11.22 -2.06
C VAL A 48 4.76 -12.20 -2.03
N GLU A 49 4.49 -13.44 -1.64
CA GLU A 49 5.48 -14.52 -1.62
C GLU A 49 5.84 -14.99 -3.04
N ASN A 50 4.84 -15.02 -3.92
CA ASN A 50 5.01 -15.36 -5.32
C ASN A 50 4.25 -14.38 -6.22
N VAL A 51 5.00 -13.56 -6.95
CA VAL A 51 4.50 -12.53 -7.85
C VAL A 51 3.63 -13.09 -8.98
N GLN A 52 3.83 -14.35 -9.40
CA GLN A 52 3.03 -14.99 -10.44
C GLN A 52 1.68 -15.49 -9.94
N GLN A 53 1.58 -15.81 -8.64
CA GLN A 53 0.36 -16.32 -8.02
C GLN A 53 -0.44 -15.21 -7.32
N PHE A 54 0.18 -14.06 -7.09
CA PHE A 54 -0.49 -12.92 -6.50
C PHE A 54 -1.55 -12.34 -7.45
N ASP A 55 -2.75 -12.11 -6.91
CA ASP A 55 -3.86 -11.56 -7.66
C ASP A 55 -3.74 -10.04 -7.83
N TRP A 56 -2.97 -9.65 -8.84
CA TRP A 56 -2.79 -8.25 -9.22
C TRP A 56 -4.07 -7.59 -9.71
N ASN A 57 -5.00 -8.35 -10.31
CA ASN A 57 -6.24 -7.78 -10.81
C ASN A 57 -7.20 -7.50 -9.65
N GLY A 58 -7.30 -8.42 -8.68
CA GLY A 58 -8.03 -8.17 -7.44
C GLY A 58 -7.54 -6.93 -6.69
N LEU A 59 -6.23 -6.68 -6.64
CA LEU A 59 -5.69 -5.46 -6.05
C LEU A 59 -6.18 -4.17 -6.74
N LEU A 60 -6.28 -4.22 -8.08
CA LEU A 60 -6.75 -3.09 -8.89
C LEU A 60 -8.26 -2.87 -8.74
N GLU A 61 -9.03 -3.97 -8.74
CA GLU A 61 -10.48 -3.97 -8.54
C GLU A 61 -10.85 -3.46 -7.15
N ASP A 62 -10.11 -3.89 -6.12
CA ASP A 62 -10.26 -3.39 -4.75
C ASP A 62 -10.06 -1.88 -4.67
N GLY A 63 -9.16 -1.31 -5.47
CA GLY A 63 -8.98 0.14 -5.57
C GLY A 63 -10.18 0.85 -6.18
N GLN A 64 -10.80 0.24 -7.20
CA GLN A 64 -11.95 0.82 -7.90
C GLN A 64 -13.27 0.69 -7.13
N ASN A 65 -13.33 -0.22 -6.14
CA ASN A 65 -14.52 -0.42 -5.34
C ASN A 65 -14.66 0.71 -4.31
N LEU A 66 -15.62 1.61 -4.56
CA LEU A 66 -15.97 2.73 -3.66
C LEU A 66 -16.48 2.17 -2.33
N SER A 67 -15.91 2.65 -1.22
CA SER A 67 -16.48 2.34 0.09
C SER A 67 -17.88 2.94 0.19
N LEU A 68 -18.89 2.07 0.33
CA LEU A 68 -20.28 2.49 0.54
C LEU A 68 -20.48 3.28 1.84
N PHE A 69 -19.51 3.19 2.76
CA PHE A 69 -19.56 3.82 4.07
C PHE A 69 -18.62 5.03 4.20
N ALA A 70 -18.02 5.50 3.09
CA ALA A 70 -16.99 6.54 3.09
C ALA A 70 -15.78 6.21 4.00
N SER A 71 -15.53 4.93 4.27
CA SER A 71 -14.38 4.50 5.06
C SER A 71 -13.12 4.55 4.20
N ARG A 72 -12.09 5.23 4.71
CA ARG A 72 -10.76 5.24 4.09
C ARG A 72 -10.07 3.91 4.37
N LYS A 73 -9.42 3.37 3.35
CA LYS A 73 -8.71 2.08 3.42
C LYS A 73 -7.24 2.22 3.04
N ALA A 74 -6.40 1.40 3.63
CA ALA A 74 -4.98 1.33 3.35
C ALA A 74 -4.56 -0.11 3.06
N GLN A 75 -3.78 -0.31 2.01
CA GLN A 75 -3.28 -1.59 1.54
C GLN A 75 -1.76 -1.60 1.60
N ILE A 76 -1.19 -2.46 2.44
CA ILE A 76 0.27 -2.62 2.60
C ILE A 76 0.70 -3.87 1.82
N LEU A 77 1.31 -3.69 0.66
CA LEU A 77 1.93 -4.76 -0.11
C LEU A 77 3.39 -4.96 0.32
N ARG A 78 3.70 -6.17 0.79
CA ARG A 78 5.06 -6.59 1.13
C ARG A 78 5.64 -7.47 0.03
N LEU A 79 6.70 -7.02 -0.63
CA LEU A 79 7.40 -7.78 -1.66
C LEU A 79 8.83 -8.15 -1.19
N PRO A 80 8.98 -9.11 -0.26
CA PRO A 80 10.28 -9.46 0.29
C PRO A 80 11.21 -10.01 -0.80
N GLY A 81 12.20 -9.23 -1.23
CA GLY A 81 13.18 -9.63 -2.23
C GLY A 81 12.62 -9.88 -3.63
N CYS A 82 11.36 -9.51 -3.89
CA CYS A 82 10.66 -9.77 -5.15
C CYS A 82 10.36 -8.47 -5.88
N ARG A 83 10.73 -8.39 -7.16
CA ARG A 83 10.24 -7.30 -8.03
C ARG A 83 8.81 -7.64 -8.46
N PRO A 84 7.91 -6.66 -8.62
CA PRO A 84 6.49 -6.89 -8.96
C PRO A 84 6.26 -7.56 -10.34
N GLY A 85 7.31 -7.89 -11.09
CA GLY A 85 7.22 -8.49 -12.41
C GLY A 85 6.51 -7.58 -13.43
N THR A 86 6.20 -8.11 -14.61
CA THR A 86 5.53 -7.34 -15.67
C THR A 86 4.10 -6.96 -15.30
N THR A 87 3.32 -7.93 -14.80
CA THR A 87 1.91 -7.72 -14.44
C THR A 87 1.77 -6.76 -13.27
N GLY A 88 2.54 -6.95 -12.20
CA GLY A 88 2.50 -6.06 -11.06
C GLY A 88 3.02 -4.67 -11.38
N ALA A 89 4.09 -4.54 -12.19
CA ALA A 89 4.54 -3.22 -12.64
C ALA A 89 3.44 -2.48 -13.42
N ARG A 90 2.69 -3.19 -14.30
CA ARG A 90 1.56 -2.61 -15.02
C ARG A 90 0.46 -2.14 -14.05
N VAL A 91 0.06 -2.96 -13.09
CA VAL A 91 -0.98 -2.61 -12.11
C VAL A 91 -0.56 -1.45 -11.22
N LEU A 92 0.66 -1.47 -10.68
CA LEU A 92 1.19 -0.37 -9.88
C LEU A 92 1.29 0.93 -10.69
N THR A 93 1.62 0.84 -11.98
CA THR A 93 1.62 2.01 -12.88
C THR A 93 0.21 2.57 -13.07
N GLU A 94 -0.79 1.70 -13.24
CA GLU A 94 -2.18 2.12 -13.37
C GLU A 94 -2.69 2.79 -12.09
N LEU A 95 -2.39 2.21 -10.93
CA LEU A 95 -2.70 2.81 -9.62
C LEU A 95 -2.05 4.19 -9.48
N CYS A 96 -0.82 4.38 -9.93
CA CYS A 96 -0.17 5.70 -9.94
C CYS A 96 -0.84 6.69 -10.90
N ARG A 97 -1.39 6.21 -12.01
CA ARG A 97 -2.04 7.04 -13.03
C ARG A 97 -3.44 7.47 -12.60
N GLN A 98 -4.18 6.57 -11.99
CA GLN A 98 -5.55 6.77 -11.51
C GLN A 98 -5.64 6.27 -10.06
N PRO A 99 -5.08 7.03 -9.11
CA PRO A 99 -5.13 6.64 -7.71
C PRO A 99 -6.59 6.71 -7.23
N PRO A 100 -7.10 5.65 -6.60
CA PRO A 100 -8.41 5.70 -5.95
C PRO A 100 -8.44 6.73 -4.82
N GLU A 101 -9.55 7.45 -4.70
CA GLU A 101 -9.65 8.63 -3.82
C GLU A 101 -9.54 8.27 -2.33
N ASP A 102 -10.15 7.15 -1.92
CA ASP A 102 -10.23 6.73 -0.51
C ASP A 102 -9.28 5.58 -0.16
N THR A 103 -8.37 5.20 -1.07
CA THR A 103 -7.45 4.08 -0.85
C THR A 103 -6.01 4.52 -0.93
N LEU A 104 -5.26 4.20 0.12
CA LEU A 104 -3.82 4.43 0.17
C LEU A 104 -3.08 3.10 0.01
N TYR A 105 -2.03 3.08 -0.81
CA TYR A 105 -1.16 1.91 -0.98
C TYR A 105 0.23 2.17 -0.41
N ILE A 106 0.75 1.23 0.36
CA ILE A 106 2.15 1.18 0.77
C ILE A 106 2.78 -0.05 0.16
N VAL A 107 3.70 0.14 -0.78
CA VAL A 107 4.50 -0.94 -1.36
C VAL A 107 5.82 -0.99 -0.62
N THR A 108 6.25 -2.19 -0.23
CA THR A 108 7.52 -2.38 0.46
C THR A 108 8.39 -3.42 -0.22
N THR A 109 9.70 -3.22 -0.15
CA THR A 109 10.73 -4.06 -0.79
C THR A 109 11.87 -4.33 0.17
#